data_AF-A0A8T4URV0-F1
#
_entry.id   AF-A0A8T4URV0-F1
#
_cell.length_a   1.000
_cell.length_b   1.000
_cell.length_c   1.000
_cell.angle_alpha   90.00
_cell.angle_beta   90.00
_cell.angle_gamma   90.00
#
_symmetry.space_group_name_H-M   'P 1'
#
loop_
_entity.id
_entity.type
_entity.pdbx_description
1 polymer ?
#
loop_
_entity_poly.entity_id
_entity_poly.type
_entity_poly.pdbx_seq_one_letter_code
_entity_poly.pdbx_strand_id
1 'polypeptide(L)' 'MTEVLVSIRLPSEMARELRKLAERRRYLDVSEALRDIIRQRWHRDEQPLLYELDRMRVELKQEMRILKQAVEGSR' A
#
# COMPACT_ATOMS: atom_id res chain seq x y z
N MET A 1 -9.22 6.30 -16.56
CA MET A 1 -10.12 5.57 -15.65
C MET A 1 -11.24 6.52 -15.27
N THR A 2 -12.50 6.11 -15.40
CA THR A 2 -13.64 6.92 -14.98
C THR A 2 -13.67 6.97 -13.45
N GLU A 3 -13.69 8.16 -12.87
CA GLU A 3 -13.82 8.31 -11.42
C GLU A 3 -15.28 8.05 -11.01
N VAL A 4 -15.49 7.04 -10.18
CA VAL A 4 -16.80 6.69 -9.65
C VAL A 4 -16.76 6.87 -8.14
N LEU A 5 -17.65 7.70 -7.60
CA LEU A 5 -17.82 7.83 -6.17
C LEU A 5 -18.69 6.69 -5.65
N VAL A 6 -18.19 5.95 -4.66
CA VAL A 6 -18.90 4.85 -4.02
C VAL A 6 -18.99 5.08 -2.52
N SER A 7 -20.13 4.72 -1.93
CA SER A 7 -20.34 4.74 -0.48
C SER A 7 -20.42 3.32 0.05
N ILE A 8 -19.60 3.00 1.05
CA ILE A 8 -19.44 1.64 1.58
C ILE A 8 -19.64 1.69 3.09
N ARG A 9 -20.43 0.77 3.64
CA ARG A 9 -20.53 0.59 5.09
C ARG A 9 -19.46 -0.38 5.55
N LEU A 10 -18.72 0.01 6.58
CA LEU A 10 -17.66 -0.80 7.17
C LEU A 10 -17.92 -0.98 8.66
N PRO A 11 -17.53 -2.13 9.25
CA PRO A 11 -17.43 -2.26 10.70
C PRO A 11 -16.55 -1.16 11.29
N SER A 12 -16.91 -0.65 12.47
CA SER A 12 -16.21 0.47 13.12
C SER A 12 -14.73 0.16 13.38
N GLU A 13 -14.41 -1.09 13.74
CA GLU A 13 -13.04 -1.54 13.94
C GLU A 13 -12.22 -1.51 12.65
N MET A 14 -12.82 -1.95 11.53
CA MET A 14 -12.17 -1.93 10.22
C MET A 14 -11.89 -0.50 9.76
N ALA A 15 -12.86 0.41 9.94
CA ALA A 15 -12.67 1.82 9.64
C ALA A 15 -11.54 2.44 10.47
N ARG A 16 -11.40 2.05 11.74
CA ARG A 16 -10.30 2.49 12.61
C ARG A 16 -8.95 1.98 12.13
N GLU A 17 -8.84 0.71 11.76
CA GLU A 17 -7.58 0.14 11.27
C GLU A 17 -7.17 0.74 9.91
N LEU A 18 -8.14 1.02 9.02
CA LEU A 18 -7.87 1.71 7.76
C LEU A 18 -7.34 3.13 7.97
N ARG A 19 -7.86 3.87 8.95
CA ARG A 19 -7.32 5.20 9.32
C ARG A 19 -5.87 5.10 9.80
N LYS A 20 -5.58 4.16 10.71
CA LYS A 20 -4.20 3.92 11.17
C LYS A 20 -3.27 3.55 10.02
N LEU A 21 -3.76 2.74 9.07
CA LEU A 21 -2.98 2.36 7.89
C LEU A 21 -2.70 3.58 7.00
N ALA A 22 -3.71 4.43 6.77
CA ALA A 22 -3.59 5.69 6.05
C ALA A 22 -2.46 6.56 6.62
N GLU A 23 -2.46 6.75 7.94
CA GLU A 23 -1.43 7.51 8.65
C GLU A 23 -0.04 6.87 8.53
N ARG A 24 0.07 5.56 8.81
CA ARG A 24 1.36 4.83 8.80
C ARG A 24 2.03 4.84 7.43
N ARG A 25 1.25 4.69 6.36
CA ARG A 25 1.75 4.66 4.98
C ARG A 25 1.75 6.04 4.31
N ARG A 26 1.32 7.09 5.03
CA ARG A 26 1.24 8.47 4.54
C ARG A 26 0.36 8.63 3.30
N TYR A 27 -0.76 7.92 3.26
CA TYR A 27 -1.80 8.18 2.26
C TYR A 27 -2.52 9.50 2.59
N LEU A 28 -3.07 10.15 1.57
CA LEU A 28 -3.82 11.40 1.69
C LEU A 28 -5.11 11.19 2.48
N ASP A 29 -5.81 10.08 2.22
CA ASP A 29 -7.07 9.74 2.86
C ASP A 29 -7.28 8.23 2.96
N VAL A 30 -8.39 7.86 3.63
CA VAL A 30 -8.80 6.45 3.79
C VAL A 30 -9.17 5.81 2.45
N SER A 31 -9.70 6.59 1.50
CA SER A 31 -10.11 6.10 0.18
C SER A 31 -8.90 5.70 -0.67
N GLU A 32 -7.78 6.41 -0.56
CA GLU A 32 -6.51 6.05 -1.19
C GLU A 32 -5.94 4.76 -0.58
N ALA A 33 -5.93 4.64 0.75
CA ALA A 33 -5.52 3.41 1.41
C ALA A 33 -6.40 2.22 0.97
N LEU A 34 -7.72 2.41 0.89
CA LEU A 34 -8.65 1.37 0.45
C LEU A 34 -8.46 1.00 -1.02
N ARG A 35 -8.26 2.00 -1.90
CA ARG A 35 -7.97 1.76 -3.33
C ARG A 35 -6.69 0.96 -3.51
N ASP A 36 -5.66 1.22 -2.71
CA ASP A 36 -4.41 0.46 -2.79
C ASP A 36 -4.61 -1.01 -2.40
N ILE A 37 -5.38 -1.28 -1.34
CA ILE A 37 -5.73 -2.64 -0.92
C ILE A 37 -6.52 -3.37 -2.02
N ILE A 38 -7.54 -2.72 -2.56
CA ILE A 38 -8.37 -3.30 -3.64
C ILE A 38 -7.51 -3.60 -4.86
N ARG A 39 -6.63 -2.66 -5.24
CA ARG A 39 -5.71 -2.83 -6.36
C ARG A 39 -4.77 -4.02 -6.16
N GLN A 40 -4.16 -4.15 -4.99
CA GLN A 40 -3.30 -5.30 -4.66
C GLN A 40 -4.06 -6.62 -4.75
N ARG A 41 -5.31 -6.65 -4.25
CA ARG A 41 -6.15 -7.85 -4.32
C ARG A 41 -6.56 -8.17 -5.76
N TRP A 42 -6.94 -7.17 -6.53
CA TRP A 42 -7.27 -7.32 -7.94
C TRP A 42 -6.08 -7.86 -8.75
N HIS A 43 -4.89 -7.27 -8.59
CA HIS A 43 -3.70 -7.77 -9.26
C HIS A 43 -3.35 -9.19 -8.84
N ARG A 44 -3.52 -9.54 -7.55
CA ARG A 44 -3.31 -10.92 -7.11
C ARG A 44 -4.22 -11.91 -7.82
N ASP A 45 -5.50 -11.57 -8.00
CA ASP A 45 -6.51 -12.50 -8.49
C ASP A 45 -6.57 -12.53 -10.03
N GLU A 46 -6.42 -11.39 -10.71
CA GLU A 46 -6.53 -11.31 -12.18
C GLU A 46 -5.19 -11.23 -12.92
N GLN A 47 -4.14 -10.68 -12.30
CA GLN A 47 -2.86 -10.38 -12.96
C GLN A 47 -1.66 -10.72 -12.07
N PRO A 48 -1.48 -12.00 -11.71
CA PRO A 48 -0.53 -12.43 -10.68
C PRO A 48 0.92 -12.02 -10.96
N LEU A 49 1.31 -11.91 -12.23
CA LEU A 49 2.63 -11.43 -12.63
C LEU A 49 2.88 -9.96 -12.22
N LEU A 50 1.88 -9.10 -12.39
CA LEU A 50 1.98 -7.69 -12.00
C LEU A 50 2.03 -7.54 -10.47
N TYR A 51 1.29 -8.37 -9.74
CA TYR A 51 1.36 -8.43 -8.29
C TYR A 51 2.76 -8.81 -7.79
N GLU A 52 3.37 -9.87 -8.34
CA GLU A 52 4.72 -10.29 -7.95
C GLU A 52 5.77 -9.22 -8.28
N LEU A 53 5.68 -8.56 -9.44
CA LEU A 53 6.58 -7.46 -9.81
C LEU A 53 6.48 -6.27 -8.84
N ASP A 54 5.26 -5.87 -8.46
CA ASP A 54 5.06 -4.80 -7.48
C ASP A 54 5.56 -5.19 -6.09
N ARG A 55 5.35 -6.45 -5.68
CA ARG A 55 5.87 -6.97 -4.41
C ARG A 55 7.40 -6.91 -4.36
N MET A 56 8.08 -7.44 -5.38
CA MET A 56 9.54 -7.40 -5.49
C MET A 56 10.07 -5.96 -5.51
N ARG A 57 9.37 -5.04 -6.18
CA ARG A 57 9.74 -3.62 -6.20
C ARG A 57 9.68 -2.98 -4.81
N VAL A 58 8.69 -3.33 -4.01
CA VAL A 58 8.57 -2.85 -2.62
C VAL A 58 9.69 -3.43 -1.75
N GLU A 59 9.97 -4.73 -1.87
CA GLU A 59 11.06 -5.41 -1.15
C GLU A 59 12.42 -4.77 -1.47
N LEU A 60 12.74 -4.59 -2.76
CA LEU A 60 13.99 -3.95 -3.18
C LEU A 60 14.13 -2.51 -2.65
N LYS A 61 13.04 -1.72 -2.64
CA LYS A 61 13.08 -0.37 -2.07
C LYS A 61 13.41 -0.38 -0.58
N GLN A 62 12.93 -1.38 0.16
CA GLN A 62 13.22 -1.52 1.58
C GLN A 62 14.69 -1.93 1.79
N GLU A 63 15.18 -2.92 1.04
CA GLU A 63 16.58 -3.33 1.10
C GLU A 63 17.54 -2.19 0.74
N MET A 64 17.27 -1.46 -0.33
CA MET A 64 18.06 -0.28 -0.71
C MET A 64 18.07 0.79 0.38
N ARG A 65 16.96 0.97 1.11
CA ARG A 65 16.89 1.91 2.22
C ARG A 65 17.76 1.46 3.40
N ILE A 66 17.73 0.18 3.73
CA ILE A 66 18.57 -0.41 4.78
C ILE A 66 20.05 -0.26 4.43
N LEU A 67 20.43 -0.59 3.19
CA LEU A 67 21.80 -0.47 2.70
C LEU A 67 22.29 0.99 2.73
N LYS A 68 21.48 1.95 2.30
CA LYS A 68 21.83 3.38 2.40
C LYS A 68 22.11 3.81 3.84
N GLN A 69 21.28 3.39 4.79
CA GLN A 69 21.47 3.71 6.20
C GLN A 69 22.73 3.05 6.78
N ALA A 70 23.06 1.82 6.37
CA ALA A 70 24.29 1.14 6.78
C ALA A 70 25.56 1.84 6.26
N VAL A 71 25.51 2.36 5.03
CA VAL A 71 26.63 3.12 4.42
C VAL A 71 26.78 4.51 5.05
N GLU A 72 25.68 5.18 5.36
CA GLU A 72 25.68 6.51 5.99
C GLU A 72 26.05 6.47 7.48
N GLY A 73 25.73 5.39 8.21
CA GLY A 73 26.11 5.21 9.62
C GLY A 73 27.53 4.69 9.87
N SER A 74 28.28 4.40 8.79
CA SER A 74 29.68 3.93 8.86
C SER A 74 30.71 5.02 8.56
N ARG A 75 30.29 6.29 8.50
CA ARG A 75 31.13 7.50 8.38
C ARG A 75 31.04 8.34 9.65
#